data_AF-A6JIJ1-F1
#
_entry.id   AF-A6JIJ1-F1
#
_cell.length_a   1.000
_cell.length_b   1.000
_cell.length_c   1.000
_cell.angle_alpha   90.00
_cell.angle_beta   90.00
_cell.angle_gamma   90.00
#
_symmetry.space_group_name_H-M   'P 1'
#
loop_
_entity.id
_entity.type
_entity.pdbx_description
1 polymer ?
#
loop_
_entity_poly.entity_id
_entity_poly.type
_entity_poly.pdbx_seq_one_letter_code
_entity_poly.pdbx_strand_id
1 'polypeptide(L)'
;MGVTCVSQMPVAEGKSVQQTVELLTKKLEMLGAEKQGTFCVDCETYHTAASTLGSQGQAGKLMYVMHNSEYPLSCFALFENGPCLIADTNFDVLMVKLKGFFQSAKASKIETRGTRYQYCDFLVKVGTVTMGPSARGISVEVTEKRQTSQ
;
A
#
# COMPACT_ATOMS: atom_id res chain seq x y z
N MET A 1 -0.45 1.83 19.30
CA MET A 1 0.24 1.75 18.00
C MET A 1 1.73 1.75 18.29
N GLY A 2 2.42 0.64 18.02
CA GLY A 2 3.89 0.61 18.08
C GLY A 2 4.48 1.28 16.84
N VAL A 3 5.81 1.22 16.69
CA VAL A 3 6.48 1.75 15.50
C VAL A 3 6.23 0.83 14.29
N THR A 4 5.93 1.43 13.14
CA THR A 4 5.80 0.72 11.85
C THR A 4 6.88 1.19 10.88
N CYS A 5 7.57 0.23 10.26
CA CYS A 5 8.51 0.47 9.17
C CYS A 5 8.04 -0.26 7.92
N VAL A 6 8.07 0.42 6.77
CA VAL A 6 7.78 -0.16 5.46
C VAL A 6 9.03 -0.02 4.59
N SER A 7 9.44 -1.10 3.95
CA SER A 7 10.60 -1.12 3.07
C SER A 7 10.31 -1.86 1.78
N GLN A 8 10.94 -1.43 0.69
CA GLN A 8 10.99 -2.20 -0.53
C GLN A 8 12.10 -3.24 -0.41
N MET A 9 11.76 -4.51 -0.62
CA MET A 9 12.74 -5.58 -0.62
C MET A 9 13.33 -5.77 -2.03
N PRO A 10 14.67 -5.78 -2.18
CA PRO A 10 15.29 -6.09 -3.46
C PRO A 10 14.97 -7.54 -3.88
N VAL A 11 14.78 -7.71 -5.18
CA VAL A 11 14.66 -9.06 -5.77
C VAL A 11 16.02 -9.74 -5.69
N ALA A 12 16.06 -10.98 -5.21
CA ALA A 12 17.31 -11.72 -5.11
C ALA A 12 17.89 -11.99 -6.50
N GLU A 13 19.22 -11.94 -6.61
CA GLU A 13 19.92 -12.16 -7.88
C GLU A 13 19.53 -13.50 -8.52
N GLY A 14 19.19 -13.47 -9.81
CA GLY A 14 18.75 -14.64 -10.57
C GLY A 14 17.36 -15.17 -10.20
N LYS A 15 16.58 -14.46 -9.37
CA LYS A 15 15.23 -14.87 -8.96
C LYS A 15 14.14 -13.95 -9.49
N SER A 16 12.93 -14.48 -9.59
CA SER A 16 11.74 -13.66 -9.79
C SER A 16 11.27 -13.01 -8.48
N VAL A 17 10.37 -12.04 -8.58
CA VAL A 17 9.66 -11.43 -7.44
C VAL A 17 9.00 -12.53 -6.59
N GLN A 18 8.26 -13.43 -7.24
CA GLN A 18 7.55 -14.52 -6.58
C GLN A 18 8.50 -15.46 -5.82
N GLN A 19 9.60 -15.88 -6.46
CA GLN A 19 10.62 -16.73 -5.83
C GLN A 19 11.30 -16.04 -4.63
N THR A 20 11.47 -14.72 -4.70
CA THR A 20 12.04 -13.96 -3.59
C THR A 20 11.03 -13.86 -2.43
N VAL A 21 9.75 -13.65 -2.71
CA VAL A 21 8.69 -13.65 -1.68
C VAL A 21 8.58 -15.01 -0.98
N GLU A 22 8.65 -16.10 -1.73
CA GLU A 22 8.67 -17.47 -1.18
C GLU A 22 9.90 -17.69 -0.30
N LEU A 23 11.08 -17.22 -0.71
CA LEU A 23 12.30 -17.30 0.10
C LEU A 23 12.15 -16.53 1.42
N LEU A 24 11.60 -15.32 1.39
CA LEU A 24 11.38 -14.50 2.59
C LEU A 24 10.38 -15.16 3.54
N THR A 25 9.28 -15.64 2.98
CA THR A 25 8.25 -16.38 3.72
C THR A 25 8.84 -17.59 4.43
N LYS A 26 9.58 -18.43 3.69
CA LYS A 26 10.23 -19.61 4.27
C LYS A 26 11.24 -19.24 5.36
N LYS A 27 11.98 -18.15 5.19
CA LYS A 27 12.90 -17.64 6.22
C LYS A 27 12.17 -17.22 7.49
N LEU A 28 11.04 -16.51 7.36
CA LEU A 28 10.21 -16.14 8.52
C LEU A 28 9.70 -17.38 9.25
N GLU A 29 9.17 -18.36 8.52
CA GLU A 29 8.69 -19.62 9.11
C GLU A 29 9.82 -20.41 9.81
N MET A 30 11.02 -20.47 9.20
CA MET A 30 12.19 -21.10 9.83
C MET A 30 12.66 -20.39 11.10
N LEU A 31 12.43 -19.08 11.21
CA LEU A 31 12.69 -18.31 12.42
C LEU A 31 11.62 -18.55 13.50
N GLY A 32 10.53 -19.26 13.18
CA GLY A 32 9.41 -19.51 14.09
C GLY A 32 8.30 -18.47 14.00
N ALA A 33 8.25 -17.67 12.93
CA ALA A 33 7.13 -16.78 12.69
C ALA A 33 5.88 -17.58 12.31
N GLU A 34 4.74 -17.22 12.91
CA GLU A 34 3.46 -17.89 12.65
C GLU A 34 2.65 -17.11 11.62
N LYS A 35 2.05 -17.82 10.66
CA LYS A 35 1.14 -17.21 9.68
C LYS A 35 -0.16 -16.79 10.36
N GLN A 36 -0.55 -15.54 10.17
CA GLN A 36 -1.70 -14.90 10.84
C GLN A 36 -2.82 -14.47 9.86
N GLY A 37 -2.63 -14.68 8.57
CA GLY A 37 -3.61 -14.36 7.53
C GLY A 37 -2.99 -13.69 6.32
N THR A 38 -3.83 -13.04 5.52
CA THR A 38 -3.42 -12.28 4.34
C THR A 38 -3.87 -10.82 4.46
N PHE A 39 -3.27 -9.96 3.65
CA PHE A 39 -3.67 -8.56 3.54
C PHE A 39 -3.68 -8.13 2.07
N CYS A 40 -4.44 -7.08 1.80
CA CYS A 40 -4.48 -6.40 0.52
C CYS A 40 -4.52 -4.89 0.77
N VAL A 41 -3.66 -4.15 0.07
CA VAL A 41 -3.74 -2.70 -0.04
C VAL A 41 -3.88 -2.35 -1.51
N ASP A 42 -4.99 -1.73 -1.89
CA ASP A 42 -5.13 -1.17 -3.23
C ASP A 42 -4.97 0.35 -3.19
N CYS A 43 -4.40 0.91 -4.25
CA CYS A 43 -4.11 2.33 -4.38
C CYS A 43 -4.54 2.83 -5.75
N GLU A 44 -5.45 3.80 -5.74
CA GLU A 44 -5.90 4.53 -6.92
C GLU A 44 -5.21 5.88 -7.00
N THR A 45 -4.58 6.14 -8.13
CA THR A 45 -3.88 7.41 -8.39
C THR A 45 -4.76 8.32 -9.22
N TYR A 46 -4.88 9.58 -8.79
CA TYR A 46 -5.60 10.62 -9.48
C TYR A 46 -4.65 11.78 -9.82
N HIS A 47 -4.67 12.22 -11.07
CA HIS A 47 -3.97 13.41 -11.53
C HIS A 47 -4.84 14.65 -11.32
N THR A 48 -4.26 15.75 -10.84
CA THR A 48 -4.97 17.05 -10.90
C THR A 48 -5.15 17.48 -12.35
N ALA A 49 -6.38 17.83 -12.73
CA ALA A 49 -6.70 18.28 -14.08
C ALA A 49 -5.98 19.58 -14.42
N ALA A 50 -5.42 19.68 -15.64
CA ALA A 50 -4.66 20.84 -16.10
C ALA A 50 -5.44 22.17 -16.02
N SER A 51 -6.77 22.13 -16.14
CA SER A 51 -7.65 23.30 -15.99
C SER A 51 -7.64 23.94 -14.60
N THR A 52 -7.14 23.22 -13.58
CA THR A 52 -7.05 23.69 -12.19
C THR A 52 -5.69 24.31 -11.85
N LEU A 53 -4.67 24.05 -12.67
CA LEU A 53 -3.35 24.67 -12.55
C LEU A 53 -3.29 25.91 -13.44
N GLY A 54 -3.39 27.09 -12.83
CA GLY A 54 -3.33 28.40 -13.51
C GLY A 54 -1.99 28.74 -14.19
N SER A 55 -1.09 27.77 -14.41
CA SER A 55 0.22 28.00 -15.03
C SER A 55 0.60 26.84 -15.95
N GLN A 56 0.68 27.10 -17.25
CA GLN A 56 1.25 26.20 -18.25
C GLN A 56 2.69 25.86 -17.85
N GLY A 57 2.95 24.64 -17.36
CA GLY A 57 4.31 24.14 -17.14
C GLY A 57 4.57 23.40 -15.82
N GLN A 58 3.65 23.38 -14.86
CA GLN A 58 3.80 22.55 -13.66
C GLN A 58 3.18 21.16 -13.86
N ALA A 59 3.95 20.10 -13.57
CA ALA A 59 3.41 18.75 -13.45
C ALA A 59 2.32 18.76 -12.38
N GLY A 60 1.13 18.28 -12.73
CA GLY A 60 0.01 18.22 -11.80
C GLY A 60 0.33 17.32 -10.60
N LYS A 61 -0.01 17.77 -9.40
CA LYS A 61 0.15 16.99 -8.18
C LYS A 61 -0.72 15.73 -8.22
N LEU A 62 -0.28 14.69 -7.53
CA LEU A 62 -1.02 13.44 -7.43
C LEU A 62 -1.85 13.36 -6.14
N MET A 63 -3.01 12.72 -6.24
CA MET A 63 -3.80 12.26 -5.11
C MET A 63 -3.82 10.73 -5.14
N TYR A 64 -3.44 10.11 -4.03
CA TYR A 64 -3.47 8.66 -3.84
C TYR A 64 -4.61 8.31 -2.91
N VAL A 65 -5.51 7.42 -3.31
CA VAL A 65 -6.58 6.90 -2.45
C VAL A 65 -6.30 5.42 -2.22
N MET A 66 -6.07 5.05 -0.97
CA MET A 66 -5.69 3.71 -0.56
C MET A 66 -6.79 3.04 0.25
N HIS A 67 -7.04 1.77 -0.03
CA HIS A 67 -7.91 0.91 0.76
C HIS A 67 -7.09 -0.25 1.30
N ASN A 68 -7.24 -0.52 2.59
CA ASN A 68 -6.56 -1.63 3.26
C ASN A 68 -7.61 -2.62 3.77
N SER A 69 -7.47 -3.89 3.40
CA SER A 69 -8.37 -4.96 3.85
C SER A 69 -8.44 -5.11 5.38
N GLU A 70 -7.43 -4.64 6.10
CA GLU A 70 -7.40 -4.62 7.57
C GLU A 70 -8.18 -3.45 8.18
N TYR A 71 -8.54 -2.44 7.38
CA TYR A 71 -9.37 -1.30 7.75
C TYR A 71 -10.53 -1.14 6.75
N PRO A 72 -11.44 -2.13 6.65
CA PRO A 72 -12.42 -2.21 5.57
C PRO A 72 -13.45 -1.08 5.53
N LEU A 73 -13.56 -0.30 6.61
CA LEU A 73 -14.48 0.84 6.71
C LEU A 73 -13.78 2.19 6.49
N SER A 74 -12.49 2.17 6.13
CA SER A 74 -11.69 3.38 5.97
C SER A 74 -10.96 3.40 4.63
N CYS A 75 -10.83 4.58 4.06
CA CYS A 75 -9.87 4.88 3.01
C CYS A 75 -8.83 5.89 3.53
N PHE A 76 -7.66 5.85 2.93
CA PHE A 76 -6.54 6.73 3.27
C PHE A 76 -6.20 7.54 2.02
N ALA A 77 -6.40 8.85 2.07
CA ALA A 77 -6.12 9.74 0.95
C ALA A 77 -4.87 10.57 1.22
N LEU A 78 -3.90 10.54 0.31
CA LEU A 78 -2.67 11.29 0.39
C LEU A 78 -2.56 12.23 -0.81
N PHE A 79 -2.58 13.53 -0.55
CA PHE A 79 -2.24 14.51 -1.57
C PHE A 79 -0.74 14.78 -1.56
N GLU A 80 -0.12 14.82 -2.73
CA GLU A 80 1.32 15.02 -2.86
C GLU A 80 1.76 16.36 -2.23
N ASN A 81 2.69 16.28 -1.28
CA ASN A 81 3.12 17.40 -0.41
C ASN A 81 1.98 18.05 0.38
N GLY A 82 0.89 17.31 0.62
CA GLY A 82 -0.29 17.74 1.35
C GLY A 82 -0.59 16.86 2.57
N PRO A 83 -1.77 17.06 3.18
CA PRO A 83 -2.19 16.26 4.32
C PRO A 83 -2.51 14.81 3.92
N CYS A 84 -2.32 13.90 4.88
CA CYS A 84 -2.90 12.56 4.83
C CYS A 84 -4.27 12.61 5.51
N LEU A 85 -5.30 12.14 4.82
CA LEU A 85 -6.68 12.11 5.27
C LEU A 85 -7.12 10.67 5.51
N ILE A 86 -7.88 10.45 6.56
CA ILE A 86 -8.59 9.19 6.82
C ILE A 86 -10.07 9.50 6.70
N ALA A 87 -10.76 8.79 5.80
CA ALA A 87 -12.19 8.97 5.57
C ALA A 87 -12.87 7.60 5.48
N ASP A 88 -14.20 7.60 5.41
CA ASP A 88 -14.97 6.39 5.13
C ASP A 88 -14.92 6.05 3.61
N THR A 89 -15.49 4.91 3.24
CA THR A 89 -15.56 4.47 1.84
C THR A 89 -16.45 5.36 0.96
N ASN A 90 -17.21 6.32 1.50
CA ASN A 90 -17.96 7.28 0.69
C ASN A 90 -17.04 8.33 0.05
N PHE A 91 -15.76 8.40 0.45
CA PHE A 91 -14.77 9.23 -0.21
C PHE A 91 -14.62 8.90 -1.71
N ASP A 92 -14.78 7.63 -2.11
CA ASP A 92 -14.74 7.26 -3.53
C ASP A 92 -15.85 7.94 -4.33
N VAL A 93 -17.05 8.05 -3.73
CA VAL A 93 -18.18 8.75 -4.33
C VAL A 93 -17.88 10.25 -4.47
N LEU A 94 -17.18 10.84 -3.49
CA LEU A 94 -16.69 12.21 -3.58
C LEU A 94 -15.70 12.35 -4.73
N MET A 95 -14.74 11.44 -4.89
CA MET A 95 -13.77 11.47 -5.99
C MET A 95 -14.44 11.40 -7.37
N VAL A 96 -15.49 10.60 -7.52
CA VAL A 96 -16.30 10.57 -8.76
C VAL A 96 -16.97 11.92 -9.04
N LYS A 97 -17.50 12.58 -8.02
CA LYS A 97 -18.10 13.94 -8.15
C LYS A 97 -17.04 14.99 -8.48
N LEU A 98 -15.80 14.80 -8.03
CA LEU A 98 -14.67 15.69 -8.29
C LEU A 98 -13.90 15.37 -9.59
N LYS A 99 -14.43 14.55 -10.50
CA LYS A 99 -13.76 14.16 -11.75
C LYS A 99 -13.28 15.31 -12.65
N GLY A 100 -13.85 16.50 -12.50
CA GLY A 100 -13.40 17.72 -13.21
C GLY A 100 -12.08 18.28 -12.69
N PHE A 101 -11.73 17.97 -11.43
CA PHE A 101 -10.51 18.38 -10.75
C PHE A 101 -9.50 17.24 -10.64
N PHE A 102 -9.96 16.00 -10.49
CA PHE A 102 -9.14 14.81 -10.31
C PHE A 102 -9.45 13.76 -11.37
N GLN A 103 -8.48 13.43 -12.20
CA GLN A 103 -8.60 12.44 -13.26
C GLN A 103 -7.95 11.13 -12.83
N SER A 104 -8.75 10.06 -12.73
CA SER A 104 -8.25 8.73 -12.37
C SER A 104 -7.30 8.17 -13.42
N ALA A 105 -6.13 7.71 -12.98
CA ALA A 105 -5.13 7.03 -13.79
C ALA A 105 -5.47 5.53 -13.93
N LYS A 106 -6.61 5.23 -14.57
CA LYS A 106 -7.23 3.89 -14.62
C LYS A 106 -6.31 2.72 -15.02
N ALA A 107 -5.26 2.96 -15.81
CA ALA A 107 -4.29 1.94 -16.23
C ALA A 107 -3.16 1.68 -15.21
N SER A 108 -3.18 2.35 -14.06
CA SER A 108 -2.08 2.36 -13.07
C SER A 108 -2.54 2.05 -11.65
N LYS A 109 -3.62 1.28 -11.48
CA LYS A 109 -4.01 0.79 -10.14
C LYS A 109 -2.86 -0.04 -9.58
N ILE A 110 -2.32 0.42 -8.46
CA ILE A 110 -1.27 -0.26 -7.72
C ILE A 110 -1.94 -1.10 -6.65
N GLU A 111 -1.46 -2.30 -6.45
CA GLU A 111 -1.96 -3.19 -5.43
C GLU A 111 -0.79 -3.88 -4.74
N THR A 112 -0.93 -4.11 -3.44
CA THR A 112 -0.04 -4.95 -2.67
C THR A 112 -0.85 -6.06 -2.02
N ARG A 113 -0.55 -7.31 -2.37
CA ARG A 113 -1.16 -8.48 -1.73
C ARG A 113 -0.10 -9.35 -1.10
N GLY A 114 -0.37 -9.87 0.08
CA GLY A 114 0.64 -10.61 0.81
C GLY A 114 0.14 -11.42 1.98
N THR A 115 1.09 -12.06 2.63
CA THR A 115 0.86 -12.84 3.85
C THR A 115 1.35 -12.05 5.05
N ARG A 116 0.59 -12.13 6.14
CA ARG A 116 0.89 -11.55 7.44
C ARG A 116 1.39 -12.64 8.37
N TYR A 117 2.49 -12.36 9.06
CA TYR A 117 3.13 -13.22 10.05
C TYR A 117 3.21 -12.50 11.39
N GLN A 118 3.22 -13.28 12.47
CA GLN A 118 3.61 -12.81 13.79
C GLN A 118 4.92 -13.47 14.18
N TYR A 119 5.90 -12.67 14.56
CA TYR A 119 7.18 -13.13 15.07
C TYR A 119 7.48 -12.37 16.35
N CYS A 120 7.47 -13.07 17.49
CA CYS A 120 7.53 -12.46 18.82
C CYS A 120 6.46 -11.36 18.99
N ASP A 121 6.90 -10.15 19.30
CA ASP A 121 6.15 -8.90 19.44
C ASP A 121 5.99 -8.13 18.13
N PHE A 122 6.41 -8.69 16.99
CA PHE A 122 6.30 -8.04 15.69
C PHE A 122 5.23 -8.67 14.82
N LEU A 123 4.54 -7.80 14.09
CA LEU A 123 3.75 -8.17 12.93
C LEU A 123 4.57 -7.91 11.67
N VAL A 124 4.82 -8.94 10.88
CA VAL A 124 5.58 -8.85 9.64
C VAL A 124 4.66 -9.16 8.46
N LYS A 125 4.53 -8.24 7.53
CA LYS A 125 3.76 -8.42 6.30
C LYS A 125 4.71 -8.45 5.12
N VAL A 126 4.61 -9.50 4.30
CA VAL A 126 5.39 -9.64 3.07
C VAL A 126 4.41 -9.64 1.90
N GLY A 127 4.48 -8.63 1.05
CA GLY A 127 3.54 -8.43 -0.05
C GLY A 127 4.21 -8.22 -1.40
N THR A 128 3.60 -8.77 -2.44
CA THR A 128 3.96 -8.48 -3.83
C THR A 128 3.25 -7.21 -4.26
N VAL A 129 4.01 -6.23 -4.76
CA VAL A 129 3.46 -5.01 -5.35
C VAL A 129 3.22 -5.26 -6.83
N THR A 130 2.00 -5.02 -7.29
CA THR A 130 1.59 -5.13 -8.69
C THR A 130 1.09 -3.77 -9.20
N MET A 131 1.23 -3.55 -10.50
CA MET A 131 0.58 -2.44 -11.21
C MET A 131 -0.13 -3.04 -12.42
N GLY A 132 -1.47 -3.05 -12.37
CA GLY A 132 -2.26 -3.89 -13.26
C GLY A 132 -1.87 -5.37 -13.12
N PRO A 133 -1.66 -6.12 -14.22
CA PRO A 133 -1.31 -7.54 -14.15
C PRO A 133 0.18 -7.80 -13.83
N SER A 134 1.02 -6.77 -13.77
CA SER A 134 2.48 -6.93 -13.68
C SER A 134 2.99 -6.75 -12.26
N ALA A 135 3.75 -7.72 -11.76
CA ALA A 135 4.53 -7.56 -10.54
C ALA A 135 5.64 -6.52 -10.73
N ARG A 136 5.73 -5.56 -9.81
CA ARG A 136 6.66 -4.43 -9.83
C ARG A 136 7.67 -4.47 -8.68
N GLY A 137 7.37 -5.17 -7.59
CA GLY A 137 8.29 -5.26 -6.47
C GLY A 137 7.76 -6.04 -5.28
N ILE A 138 8.48 -5.93 -4.18
CA ILE A 138 8.17 -6.60 -2.91
C ILE A 138 8.16 -5.53 -1.84
N SER A 139 7.11 -5.52 -1.03
CA SER A 139 7.00 -4.70 0.17
C SER A 139 7.15 -5.59 1.41
N VAL A 140 7.88 -5.08 2.40
CA VAL A 140 7.95 -5.66 3.73
C VAL A 140 7.56 -4.57 4.73
N GLU A 141 6.50 -4.81 5.48
CA GLU A 141 6.06 -3.96 6.59
C GLU A 141 6.28 -4.71 7.91
N VAL A 142 6.94 -4.04 8.85
CA VAL A 142 7.16 -4.54 10.22
C VAL A 142 6.53 -3.57 11.19
N THR A 143 5.60 -4.05 11.99
CA THR A 143 4.91 -3.26 13.03
C THR A 143 5.13 -3.89 14.40
N GLU A 144 5.62 -3.09 15.34
CA GLU A 144 5.70 -3.47 16.75
C GLU A 144 4.29 -3.57 17.35
N LYS A 145 3.96 -4.74 17.90
CA LYS A 145 2.79 -4.92 18.75
C LYS A 145 3.21 -4.55 20.17
N ARG A 146 2.74 -3.41 20.69
CA ARG A 146 2.78 -3.18 22.14
C ARG A 146 2.08 -4.34 22.82
N GLN A 147 2.79 -5.07 23.67
CA GLN A 147 2.16 -5.93 24.66
C GLN A 147 1.38 -5.00 25.61
N THR A 148 0.05 -5.01 25.52
CA THR A 148 -0.78 -4.55 26.64
C THR A 148 -0.54 -5.54 27.77
N SER A 149 0.29 -5.16 28.74
CA SER A 149 0.34 -5.83 30.04
C SER A 149 -1.09 -5.87 30.59
N GLN A 150 -1.61 -7.09 30.78
CA GLN A 150 -2.79 -7.32 31.63
C GLN A 150 -2.40 -7.14 33.08
#